data_AF-A0A3E2N4Q8-F1
#
_entry.id   AF-A0A3E2N4Q8-F1
#
_cell.length_a   1.000
_cell.length_b   1.000
_cell.length_c   1.000
_cell.angle_alpha   90.00
_cell.angle_beta   90.00
_cell.angle_gamma   90.00
#
_symmetry.space_group_name_H-M   'P 1'
#
loop_
_entity.id
_entity.type
_entity.pdbx_description
1 polymer ?
#
loop_
_entity_poly.entity_id
_entity_poly.type
_entity_poly.pdbx_seq_one_letter_code
_entity_poly.pdbx_strand_id
1 'polypeptide(L)'
;MDKYNTKYLNLILLLSGFFLASYPPFMPVENTMYKFMKINLIENVYYFYHSVGSFLIMIVILNSVKFKQIFSNKLFVFLGKISFSMYIIHFMILNSLSSFLFINLVNYFKYSYAFFIVLIISLGVIISLSYYVYKYIDLNGIKMSKKIYNDFFRVY
;
A
#
# COMPACT_ATOMS: atom_id res chain seq x y z
N MET A 1 22.01 -20.74 -15.18
CA MET A 1 20.71 -21.13 -14.62
C MET A 1 19.65 -20.86 -15.68
N ASP A 2 19.00 -21.91 -16.17
CA ASP A 2 18.10 -21.81 -17.32
C ASP A 2 16.91 -20.89 -17.05
N LYS A 3 16.59 -20.04 -18.03
CA LYS A 3 15.51 -19.04 -18.01
C LYS A 3 14.13 -19.63 -17.66
N TYR A 4 13.97 -20.95 -17.81
CA TYR A 4 12.77 -21.69 -17.41
C TYR A 4 12.69 -21.91 -15.91
N ASN A 5 13.80 -22.25 -15.24
CA ASN A 5 13.80 -22.57 -13.81
C ASN A 5 13.50 -21.34 -12.94
N THR A 6 13.91 -20.15 -13.39
CA THR A 6 13.66 -18.88 -12.70
C THR A 6 12.18 -18.48 -12.71
N LYS A 7 11.41 -18.88 -13.74
CA LYS A 7 9.97 -18.58 -13.83
C LYS A 7 9.15 -19.38 -12.82
N TYR A 8 9.41 -20.68 -12.70
CA TYR A 8 8.72 -21.54 -11.73
C TYR A 8 9.10 -21.18 -10.29
N LEU A 9 10.38 -20.88 -10.04
CA LEU A 9 10.84 -20.41 -8.74
C LEU A 9 10.14 -19.10 -8.34
N ASN A 10 10.04 -18.13 -9.25
CA ASN A 10 9.30 -16.89 -8.99
C ASN A 10 7.80 -17.14 -8.72
N LEU A 11 7.18 -18.11 -9.40
CA LEU A 11 5.77 -18.46 -9.16
C LEU A 11 5.59 -19.07 -7.76
N ILE A 12 6.45 -20.00 -7.36
CA ILE A 12 6.41 -20.64 -6.04
C ILE A 12 6.59 -19.58 -4.95
N LEU A 13 7.60 -18.72 -5.09
CA LEU A 13 7.86 -17.62 -4.14
C LEU A 13 6.68 -16.66 -4.02
N LEU A 14 6.01 -16.37 -5.14
CA LEU A 14 4.86 -15.48 -5.19
C LEU A 14 3.65 -16.11 -4.49
N LEU A 15 3.36 -17.38 -4.76
CA LEU A 15 2.26 -18.11 -4.11
C LEU A 15 2.51 -18.26 -2.59
N SER A 16 3.72 -18.63 -2.19
CA SER A 16 4.08 -18.70 -0.77
C SER A 16 4.05 -17.33 -0.11
N GLY A 17 4.51 -16.29 -0.82
CA GLY A 17 4.50 -14.92 -0.33
C GLY A 17 3.07 -14.41 -0.08
N PHE A 18 2.16 -14.63 -1.04
CA PHE A 18 0.75 -14.29 -0.87
C PHE A 18 0.07 -15.08 0.25
N PHE A 19 0.38 -16.37 0.38
CA PHE A 19 -0.16 -17.20 1.45
C PHE A 19 0.25 -16.68 2.83
N LEU A 20 1.55 -16.42 3.04
CA LEU A 20 2.06 -15.89 4.32
C LEU A 20 1.58 -14.46 4.60
N ALA A 21 1.50 -13.62 3.57
CA ALA A 21 0.98 -12.26 3.68
C ALA A 21 -0.55 -12.19 3.87
N SER A 22 -1.26 -13.31 3.75
CA SER A 22 -2.71 -13.40 4.02
C SER A 22 -3.02 -13.97 5.40
N TYR A 23 -2.01 -14.11 6.27
CA TYR A 23 -2.20 -14.61 7.63
C TYR A 23 -3.15 -13.68 8.42
N PRO A 24 -4.28 -14.18 8.94
CA PRO A 24 -5.34 -13.32 9.48
C PRO A 24 -4.86 -12.57 10.73
N PRO A 25 -4.94 -11.23 10.76
CA PRO A 25 -4.66 -10.47 11.96
C PRO A 25 -5.89 -10.53 12.90
N PHE A 26 -5.65 -10.69 14.20
CA PHE A 26 -6.66 -10.59 15.28
C PHE A 26 -7.80 -11.63 15.28
N MET A 27 -7.81 -12.62 14.38
CA MET A 27 -8.81 -13.70 14.38
C MET A 27 -8.21 -15.02 14.90
N PRO A 28 -9.01 -15.85 15.61
CA PRO A 28 -8.55 -17.15 16.07
C PRO A 28 -8.28 -18.07 14.87
N VAL A 29 -7.08 -18.63 14.88
CA VAL A 29 -6.50 -19.35 13.74
C VAL A 29 -6.77 -20.87 13.82
N GLU A 30 -7.36 -21.32 14.93
CA GLU A 30 -7.40 -22.71 15.38
C GLU A 30 -8.26 -23.63 14.51
N ASN A 31 -9.22 -23.07 13.78
CA ASN A 31 -10.10 -23.78 12.84
C ASN A 31 -9.74 -23.50 11.37
N THR A 32 -8.54 -23.00 11.10
CA THR A 32 -8.10 -22.62 9.75
C THR A 32 -6.84 -23.36 9.33
N MET A 33 -6.50 -23.30 8.04
CA MET A 33 -5.25 -23.87 7.50
C MET A 33 -3.97 -23.29 8.16
N TYR A 34 -4.08 -22.13 8.79
CA TYR A 34 -2.98 -21.45 9.49
C TYR A 34 -2.75 -21.97 10.92
N LYS A 35 -3.55 -22.94 11.41
CA LYS A 35 -3.40 -23.54 12.75
C LYS A 35 -1.97 -24.03 13.01
N PHE A 36 -1.38 -24.69 12.02
CA PHE A 36 -0.02 -25.24 12.11
C PHE A 36 1.08 -24.17 12.14
N MET A 37 0.74 -22.94 11.79
CA MET A 37 1.66 -21.81 11.75
C MET A 37 1.63 -20.98 13.04
N LYS A 38 0.81 -21.32 14.03
CA LYS A 38 0.79 -20.65 15.33
C LYS A 38 2.08 -20.99 16.10
N ILE A 39 2.98 -20.01 16.21
CA ILE A 39 4.22 -20.13 16.97
C ILE A 39 4.04 -19.41 18.31
N ASN A 40 3.89 -20.16 19.40
CA ASN A 40 3.66 -19.56 20.73
C ASN A 40 4.88 -18.79 21.30
N LEU A 41 6.04 -18.87 20.65
CA LEU A 41 7.29 -18.19 21.06
C LEU A 41 7.36 -16.73 20.62
N ILE A 42 6.51 -16.28 19.68
CA ILE A 42 6.58 -14.93 19.10
C ILE A 42 5.29 -14.21 19.49
N GLU A 43 5.39 -13.12 20.26
CA GLU A 43 4.22 -12.36 20.73
C GLU A 43 3.39 -11.78 19.58
N ASN A 44 3.99 -11.59 18.39
CA ASN A 44 3.32 -11.06 17.21
C ASN A 44 3.61 -11.87 15.94
N VAL A 45 3.24 -13.16 15.96
CA VAL A 45 3.36 -14.09 14.82
C VAL A 45 2.82 -13.51 13.51
N TYR A 46 1.74 -12.72 13.58
CA TYR A 46 1.11 -12.12 12.40
C TYR A 46 2.00 -11.09 11.70
N TYR A 47 2.71 -10.22 12.43
CA TYR A 47 3.62 -9.26 11.81
C TYR A 47 4.77 -10.00 11.16
N PHE A 48 5.28 -11.05 11.82
CA PHE A 48 6.35 -11.87 11.27
C PHE A 48 5.96 -12.49 9.92
N TYR A 49 4.80 -13.16 9.83
CA TYR A 49 4.36 -13.75 8.56
C TYR A 49 4.06 -12.71 7.47
N HIS A 50 3.47 -11.56 7.82
CA HIS A 50 3.27 -10.48 6.86
C HIS A 50 4.60 -9.90 6.35
N SER A 51 5.60 -9.73 7.23
CA SER A 51 6.92 -9.25 6.85
C SER A 51 7.64 -10.24 5.94
N VAL A 52 7.64 -11.53 6.29
CA VAL A 52 8.24 -12.60 5.47
C VAL A 52 7.50 -12.71 4.13
N GLY A 53 6.17 -12.72 4.14
CA GLY A 53 5.35 -12.77 2.93
C GLY A 53 5.61 -11.59 1.99
N SER A 54 5.61 -10.37 2.54
CA SER A 54 5.95 -9.14 1.80
C SER A 54 7.36 -9.16 1.23
N PHE A 55 8.34 -9.68 1.99
CA PHE A 55 9.72 -9.84 1.54
C PHE A 55 9.83 -10.78 0.33
N LEU A 56 9.17 -11.94 0.38
CA LEU A 56 9.14 -12.89 -0.74
C LEU A 56 8.48 -12.28 -1.99
N ILE A 57 7.36 -11.57 -1.82
CA ILE A 57 6.69 -10.85 -2.91
C ILE A 57 7.63 -9.81 -3.52
N MET A 58 8.33 -9.03 -2.69
CA MET A 58 9.28 -8.02 -3.16
C MET A 58 10.41 -8.64 -3.99
N ILE A 59 10.98 -9.78 -3.57
CA ILE A 59 12.00 -10.51 -4.35
C ILE A 59 11.48 -10.85 -5.75
N VAL A 60 10.25 -11.35 -5.86
CA VAL A 60 9.65 -11.72 -7.15
C VAL A 60 9.44 -10.49 -8.03
N ILE A 61 8.96 -9.38 -7.46
CA ILE A 61 8.75 -8.13 -8.19
C ILE A 61 10.09 -7.61 -8.73
N LEU A 62 11.15 -7.60 -7.92
CA LEU A 62 12.47 -7.09 -8.31
C LEU A 62 13.17 -7.97 -9.35
N ASN A 63 12.97 -9.30 -9.30
CA ASN A 63 13.59 -10.24 -10.23
C ASN A 63 12.80 -10.41 -11.55
N SER A 64 11.51 -10.08 -11.58
CA SER A 64 10.67 -10.26 -12.77
C SER A 64 10.63 -9.00 -13.65
N VAL A 65 11.05 -9.12 -14.92
CA VAL A 65 10.98 -8.03 -15.91
C VAL A 65 9.54 -7.57 -16.14
N LYS A 66 8.57 -8.50 -16.17
CA LYS A 66 7.16 -8.17 -16.39
C LYS A 66 6.58 -7.31 -15.27
N PHE A 67 6.84 -7.68 -14.01
CA PHE A 67 6.35 -6.91 -12.86
C PHE A 67 7.02 -5.54 -12.80
N LYS A 68 8.34 -5.47 -13.03
CA LYS A 68 9.03 -4.17 -13.14
C LYS A 68 8.42 -3.27 -14.22
N GLN A 69 8.11 -3.80 -15.40
CA GLN A 69 7.46 -3.03 -16.46
C GLN A 69 6.09 -2.49 -16.04
N ILE A 70 5.25 -3.32 -15.41
CA ILE A 70 3.93 -2.91 -14.91
C ILE A 70 4.07 -1.76 -13.90
N PHE A 71 4.92 -1.92 -12.88
CA PHE A 71 5.10 -0.91 -11.83
C PHE A 71 5.86 0.34 -12.29
N SER A 72 6.67 0.24 -13.36
CA SER A 72 7.34 1.38 -13.98
C SER A 72 6.45 2.23 -14.89
N ASN A 73 5.18 1.83 -15.08
CA ASN A 73 4.24 2.62 -15.87
C ASN A 73 4.00 4.00 -15.23
N LYS A 74 3.78 5.02 -16.06
CA LYS A 74 3.63 6.43 -15.66
C LYS A 74 2.58 6.62 -14.57
N LEU A 75 1.47 5.86 -14.63
CA LEU A 75 0.41 5.91 -13.63
C LEU A 75 0.89 5.44 -12.25
N PHE A 76 1.47 4.25 -12.15
CA PHE A 76 1.98 3.72 -10.87
C PHE A 76 3.11 4.57 -10.30
N VAL A 77 4.00 5.09 -11.16
CA VAL A 77 5.05 6.02 -10.73
C VAL A 77 4.44 7.33 -10.21
N PHE A 78 3.40 7.86 -10.84
CA PHE A 78 2.69 9.04 -10.38
C PHE A 78 2.01 8.81 -9.02
N LEU A 79 1.25 7.71 -8.89
CA LEU A 79 0.64 7.28 -7.63
C LEU A 79 1.69 7.11 -6.52
N GLY A 80 2.86 6.54 -6.85
CA GLY A 80 3.99 6.42 -5.92
C GLY A 80 4.53 7.76 -5.44
N LYS A 81 4.62 8.77 -6.32
CA LYS A 81 5.08 10.13 -5.95
C LYS A 81 4.16 10.82 -4.95
N ILE A 82 2.85 10.70 -5.14
CA ILE A 82 1.84 11.34 -4.26
C ILE A 82 1.44 10.46 -3.08
N SER A 83 1.98 9.24 -2.96
CA SER A 83 1.55 8.23 -1.97
C SER A 83 1.63 8.71 -0.53
N PHE A 84 2.69 9.47 -0.19
CA PHE A 84 2.86 10.02 1.15
C PHE A 84 1.78 11.06 1.47
N SER A 85 1.60 12.06 0.62
CA SER A 85 0.50 13.03 0.72
C SER A 85 -0.87 12.35 0.81
N MET A 86 -1.09 11.32 -0.02
CA MET A 86 -2.32 10.53 -0.02
C MET A 86 -2.55 9.79 1.31
N TYR A 87 -1.49 9.23 1.90
CA TYR A 87 -1.58 8.56 3.19
C TYR A 87 -2.05 9.52 4.31
N ILE A 88 -1.60 10.78 4.32
CA ILE A 88 -2.04 11.74 5.34
C ILE A 88 -3.50 12.15 5.09
N ILE A 89 -3.84 12.45 3.85
CA ILE A 89 -5.10 13.11 3.49
C ILE A 89 -6.27 12.13 3.44
N HIS A 90 -6.04 10.88 3.01
CA HIS A 90 -7.14 9.92 2.85
C HIS A 90 -7.88 9.67 4.17
N PHE A 91 -7.17 9.54 5.29
CA PHE A 91 -7.79 9.31 6.59
C PHE A 91 -8.69 10.48 7.00
N MET A 92 -8.23 11.72 6.78
CA MET A 92 -9.02 12.91 7.07
C MET A 92 -10.29 12.96 6.21
N ILE A 93 -10.19 12.68 4.91
CA ILE A 93 -11.32 12.73 3.99
C ILE A 93 -12.33 11.61 4.28
N LEU A 94 -11.87 10.39 4.55
CA LEU A 94 -12.74 9.25 4.85
C LEU A 94 -13.59 9.50 6.10
N ASN A 95 -12.97 10.03 7.16
CA ASN A 95 -13.69 10.31 8.40
C ASN A 95 -14.60 11.53 8.34
N SER A 96 -14.32 12.50 7.44
CA SER A 96 -15.11 13.72 7.31
C SER A 96 -16.08 13.65 6.12
N LEU A 97 -15.59 13.95 4.92
CA LEU A 97 -16.37 14.06 3.70
C LEU A 97 -17.08 12.76 3.34
N SER A 98 -16.37 11.62 3.37
CA SER A 98 -16.97 10.35 2.96
C SER A 98 -18.09 9.93 3.90
N SER A 99 -17.90 10.09 5.21
CA SER A 99 -18.91 9.80 6.21
C SER A 99 -20.13 10.72 6.07
N PHE A 100 -19.92 12.02 5.86
CA PHE A 100 -20.99 12.98 5.62
C PHE A 100 -21.80 12.66 4.35
N LEU A 101 -21.13 12.40 3.23
CA LEU A 101 -21.80 12.03 1.98
C LEU A 101 -22.56 10.72 2.14
N PHE A 102 -21.97 9.71 2.79
CA PHE A 102 -22.59 8.41 2.94
C PHE A 102 -23.90 8.45 3.72
N ILE A 103 -23.92 9.13 4.87
CA ILE A 103 -25.12 9.27 5.70
C ILE A 103 -26.26 9.95 4.91
N ASN A 104 -25.93 10.99 4.14
CA ASN A 104 -26.92 11.70 3.36
C ASN A 104 -27.43 10.88 2.16
N LEU A 105 -26.55 10.14 1.47
CA LEU A 105 -26.90 9.40 0.26
C LEU A 105 -27.65 8.10 0.53
N VAL A 106 -27.40 7.43 1.66
CA VAL A 106 -28.10 6.18 2.03
C VAL A 106 -29.60 6.37 2.23
N ASN A 107 -30.04 7.59 2.57
CA ASN A 107 -31.46 7.90 2.70
C ASN A 107 -32.20 7.95 1.35
N TYR A 108 -31.48 8.19 0.24
CA TYR A 108 -32.06 8.32 -1.11
C TYR A 108 -31.78 7.12 -2.02
N PHE A 109 -30.67 6.41 -1.78
CA PHE A 109 -30.22 5.29 -2.62
C PHE A 109 -30.01 4.01 -1.82
N LYS A 110 -30.09 2.85 -2.49
CA LYS A 110 -29.67 1.58 -1.87
C LYS A 110 -28.19 1.67 -1.46
N TYR A 111 -27.84 1.00 -0.37
CA TYR A 111 -26.50 0.96 0.22
C TYR A 111 -25.38 0.82 -0.82
N SER A 112 -25.50 -0.14 -1.74
CA SER A 112 -24.47 -0.39 -2.76
C SER A 112 -24.21 0.81 -3.66
N TYR A 113 -25.27 1.47 -4.13
CA TYR A 113 -25.13 2.66 -4.99
C TYR A 113 -24.57 3.85 -4.21
N ALA A 114 -25.07 4.08 -2.99
CA ALA A 114 -24.54 5.12 -2.11
C ALA A 114 -23.03 4.91 -1.86
N PHE A 115 -22.62 3.67 -1.58
CA PHE A 115 -21.21 3.31 -1.41
C PHE A 115 -20.36 3.59 -2.66
N PHE A 116 -20.80 3.15 -3.85
CA PHE A 116 -20.05 3.39 -5.08
C PHE A 116 -19.90 4.87 -5.40
N ILE A 117 -20.95 5.66 -5.20
CA ILE A 117 -20.93 7.11 -5.42
C ILE A 117 -19.94 7.77 -4.46
N VAL A 118 -20.02 7.45 -3.16
CA VAL A 118 -19.10 7.99 -2.15
C VAL A 118 -17.66 7.58 -2.45
N LEU A 119 -17.42 6.33 -2.87
CA LEU A 119 -16.08 5.83 -3.20
C LEU A 119 -15.47 6.62 -4.35
N ILE A 120 -16.22 6.83 -5.45
CA ILE A 120 -15.72 7.56 -6.63
C ILE A 120 -15.42 9.02 -6.27
N ILE A 121 -16.33 9.69 -5.56
CA ILE A 121 -16.15 11.09 -5.13
C ILE A 121 -14.95 11.19 -4.19
N SER A 122 -14.87 10.33 -3.18
CA SER A 122 -13.81 10.37 -2.18
C SER A 122 -12.45 10.09 -2.81
N LEU A 123 -12.33 9.09 -3.70
CA LEU A 123 -11.08 8.82 -4.41
C LEU A 123 -10.65 10.02 -5.26
N GLY A 124 -11.57 10.63 -6.00
CA GLY A 124 -11.29 11.82 -6.81
C GLY A 124 -10.77 12.98 -5.96
N VAL A 125 -11.44 13.26 -4.85
CA VAL A 125 -11.06 14.31 -3.90
C VAL A 125 -9.71 14.00 -3.24
N ILE A 126 -9.49 12.77 -2.76
CA ILE A 126 -8.23 12.31 -2.17
C ILE A 126 -7.09 12.51 -3.15
N ILE A 127 -7.18 11.97 -4.38
CA ILE A 127 -6.10 12.05 -5.37
C ILE A 127 -5.80 13.52 -5.72
N SER A 128 -6.84 14.34 -5.89
CA SER A 128 -6.69 15.75 -6.27
C SER A 128 -6.00 16.57 -5.17
N LEU A 129 -6.49 16.49 -3.92
CA LEU A 129 -5.86 17.16 -2.78
C LEU A 129 -4.45 16.65 -2.52
N SER A 130 -4.23 15.34 -2.63
CA SER A 130 -2.90 14.75 -2.46
C SER A 130 -1.89 15.26 -3.49
N TYR A 131 -2.33 15.46 -4.72
CA TYR A 131 -1.46 16.06 -5.74
C TYR A 131 -1.08 17.51 -5.41
N TYR A 132 -2.02 18.31 -4.90
CA TYR A 132 -1.75 19.68 -4.48
C TYR A 132 -0.79 19.74 -3.29
N VAL A 133 -1.03 18.93 -2.25
CA VAL A 133 -0.14 18.84 -1.08
C VAL A 133 1.24 18.36 -1.50
N TYR A 134 1.33 17.34 -2.34
CA TYR A 134 2.62 16.88 -2.87
C TYR A 134 3.37 18.00 -3.59
N LYS A 135 2.69 18.75 -4.47
CA LYS A 135 3.31 19.78 -5.29
C LYS A 135 3.78 20.99 -4.48
N TYR A 136 2.98 21.44 -3.51
CA TYR A 136 3.23 22.69 -2.79
C TYR A 136 3.94 22.49 -1.44
N ILE A 137 3.74 21.34 -0.79
CA ILE A 137 4.28 21.06 0.55
C ILE A 137 5.43 20.07 0.44
N ASP A 138 5.20 18.85 -0.05
CA ASP A 138 6.24 17.80 -0.04
C ASP A 138 7.46 18.20 -0.87
N LEU A 139 7.27 18.68 -2.10
CA LEU A 139 8.39 19.10 -2.96
C LEU A 139 9.19 20.26 -2.36
N ASN A 140 8.54 21.19 -1.68
CA ASN A 140 9.22 22.30 -1.04
C ASN A 140 9.96 21.86 0.21
N GLY A 141 9.38 20.95 1.00
CA GLY A 141 10.03 20.32 2.15
C GLY A 141 11.30 19.56 1.74
N ILE A 142 11.25 18.77 0.66
CA ILE A 142 12.42 18.06 0.12
C ILE A 142 13.51 19.04 -0.33
N LYS A 143 13.15 20.14 -1.01
CA LYS A 143 14.11 21.17 -1.43
C LYS A 143 14.79 21.85 -0.25
N MET A 144 14.01 22.20 0.79
CA MET A 144 14.53 22.81 2.00
C MET A 144 15.47 21.87 2.75
N SER A 145 15.09 20.60 2.90
CA SER A 145 15.93 19.56 3.51
C SER A 145 17.25 19.39 2.77
N LYS A 146 17.23 19.35 1.43
CA LYS A 146 18.46 19.31 0.62
C LYS A 146 19.34 20.53 0.79
N LYS A 147 18.75 21.72 0.93
CA LYS A 147 19.50 22.96 1.17
C LYS A 147 20.24 22.89 2.52
N ILE A 148 19.52 22.56 3.59
CA ILE A 148 20.10 22.41 4.94
C ILE A 148 21.20 21.35 4.96
N TYR A 149 20.97 20.20 4.30
CA TYR A 149 21.98 19.15 4.22
C TYR A 149 23.28 19.64 3.55
N ASN A 150 23.16 20.33 2.41
CA ASN A 150 24.34 20.86 1.73
C ASN A 150 25.05 21.95 2.54
N ASP A 151 24.29 22.80 3.24
CA ASP A 151 24.87 23.90 4.03
C ASP A 151 25.62 23.37 5.29
N PHE A 152 25.16 22.27 5.90
CA PHE A 152 25.79 21.68 7.10
C PHE A 152 26.87 20.63 6.81
N PHE A 153 26.68 19.75 5.82
CA PHE A 153 27.56 18.59 5.59
C PHE A 153 28.59 18.78 4.48
N ARG A 154 28.49 19.86 3.68
CA ARG A 154 29.45 20.14 2.59
C ARG A 154 30.57 21.11 3.00
N VAL A 155 30.67 21.41 4.29
CA VAL A 155 31.69 22.30 4.90
C VAL A 155 32.85 21.50 5.55
N TYR A 156 32.86 20.17 5.42
CA TYR A 156 34.01 19.30 5.67
C TYR A 156 34.33 18.49 4.41
#